data_AF-A0A4Q3ARQ1-F1
#
_entry.id   AF-A0A4Q3ARQ1-F1
#
_cell.length_a   1.000
_cell.length_b   1.000
_cell.length_c   1.000
_cell.angle_alpha   90.00
_cell.angle_beta   90.00
_cell.angle_gamma   90.00
#
_symmetry.space_group_name_H-M   'P 1'
#
loop_
_entity.id
_entity.type
_entity.pdbx_description
1 polymer ?
#
loop_
_entity_poly.entity_id
_entity_poly.type
_entity_poly.pdbx_seq_one_letter_code
_entity_poly.pdbx_strand_id
1 'polypeptide(L)'
;MGRYEPELLDDLAASDGIRIERDDTLVASLKLTGTAKAIPVLQACAHRVAKANPIDPFDDGSDAPNTGGLAKPVSARGSAGAWVTDDDYPAAALRAEQEGTVGFKLDVDAAGAVLNCAITTSSGSALLDVTACSLIKRRARFNPAQNAAGVKIAGTFESRFTWRIPR
;
A
#
# COMPACT_ATOMS: atom_id res chain seq x y z
N MET A 1 15.90 5.89 6.54
CA MET A 1 16.63 5.39 7.72
C MET A 1 15.55 5.12 8.76
N GLY A 2 15.00 3.92 8.71
CA GLY A 2 13.82 3.49 9.45
C GLY A 2 13.71 1.97 9.36
N ARG A 3 14.82 1.27 9.64
CA ARG A 3 14.68 -0.15 9.93
C ARG A 3 13.82 -0.22 11.17
N TYR A 4 12.67 -0.89 11.10
CA TYR A 4 12.18 -1.59 12.27
C TYR A 4 13.27 -2.61 12.60
N GLU A 5 14.28 -2.21 13.36
CA GLU A 5 15.30 -3.12 13.85
C GLU A 5 14.59 -4.03 14.84
N PRO A 6 14.39 -5.33 14.51
CA PRO A 6 13.75 -6.25 15.45
C PRO A 6 14.51 -6.26 16.79
N GLU A 7 15.82 -6.00 16.74
CA GLU A 7 16.70 -5.81 17.89
C GLU A 7 16.20 -4.72 18.85
N LEU A 8 15.60 -3.62 18.39
CA LEU A 8 15.12 -2.56 19.28
C LEU A 8 14.01 -3.05 20.22
N LEU A 9 13.05 -3.81 19.69
CA LEU A 9 11.97 -4.35 20.51
C LEU A 9 12.49 -5.45 21.44
N ASP A 10 13.43 -6.26 20.98
CA ASP A 10 14.05 -7.29 21.80
C ASP A 10 14.88 -6.66 22.94
N ASP A 11 15.64 -5.60 22.66
CA ASP A 11 16.38 -4.81 23.64
C ASP A 11 15.44 -4.15 24.65
N LEU A 12 14.31 -3.60 24.18
CA LEU A 12 13.29 -3.00 25.04
C LEU A 12 12.58 -4.04 25.92
N ALA A 13 12.45 -5.28 25.46
CA ALA A 13 11.93 -6.39 26.23
C ALA A 13 12.91 -6.87 27.30
N ALA A 14 14.21 -6.82 27.00
CA ALA A 14 15.29 -7.18 27.92
C ALA A 14 15.65 -6.05 28.92
N SER A 15 15.21 -4.82 28.67
CA SER A 15 15.57 -3.65 29.46
C SER A 15 14.63 -3.37 30.64
N ASP A 16 15.20 -2.93 31.76
CA ASP A 16 14.45 -2.50 32.96
C ASP A 16 14.04 -1.02 32.94
N GLY A 17 14.58 -0.22 32.02
CA GLY A 17 14.32 1.22 31.96
C GLY A 17 14.92 1.95 30.75
N ILE A 18 14.40 3.14 30.45
CA ILE A 18 14.93 4.08 29.46
C ILE A 18 15.62 5.22 30.21
N ARG A 19 16.79 5.63 29.74
CA ARG A 19 17.54 6.80 30.24
C ARG A 19 17.48 7.91 29.20
N ILE A 20 17.27 9.15 29.66
CA ILE A 20 17.31 10.34 28.82
C ILE A 20 18.46 11.20 29.34
N GLU A 21 19.43 11.46 28.48
CA GLU A 21 20.64 12.20 28.80
C GLU A 21 20.74 13.46 27.92
N ARG A 22 21.34 14.52 28.44
CA ARG A 22 21.67 15.77 27.73
C ARG A 22 23.10 16.14 28.08
N ASP A 23 23.97 16.23 27.09
CA ASP A 23 25.40 16.52 27.28
C ASP A 23 26.01 15.60 28.35
N ASP A 24 25.79 14.29 28.20
CA ASP A 24 26.19 13.22 29.14
C ASP A 24 25.63 13.33 30.57
N THR A 25 24.66 14.22 30.78
CA THR A 25 23.97 14.39 32.06
C THR A 25 22.62 13.69 32.02
N LEU A 26 22.36 12.76 32.94
CA LEU A 26 21.05 12.11 33.09
C LEU A 26 19.99 13.14 33.51
N VAL A 27 19.05 13.40 32.60
CA VAL A 27 17.93 14.34 32.84
C VAL A 27 16.64 13.62 33.23
N ALA A 28 16.46 12.35 32.85
CA ALA A 28 15.33 11.54 33.29
C ALA A 28 15.62 10.04 33.15
N SER A 29 14.89 9.24 33.93
CA SER A 29 14.81 7.79 33.72
C SER A 29 13.38 7.31 33.86
N LEU A 30 12.97 6.38 33.00
CA LEU A 30 11.66 5.76 32.99
C LEU A 30 11.82 4.27 33.26
N LYS A 31 11.08 3.73 34.22
CA LYS A 31 11.05 2.27 34.44
C LYS A 31 10.14 1.61 33.42
N LEU A 32 10.61 0.51 32.83
CA LEU A 32 9.87 -0.28 31.87
C LEU A 32 9.26 -1.51 32.56
N THR A 33 8.21 -1.29 33.35
CA THR A 33 7.56 -2.41 34.04
C THR A 33 6.63 -3.15 33.09
N GLY A 34 6.91 -4.43 32.85
CA GLY A 34 6.02 -5.33 32.09
C GLY A 34 6.28 -5.39 30.58
N THR A 35 7.25 -4.64 30.06
CA THR A 35 7.66 -4.69 28.64
C THR A 35 8.10 -6.09 28.22
N ALA A 36 8.86 -6.79 29.08
CA ALA A 36 9.28 -8.17 28.86
C ALA A 36 8.12 -9.14 28.53
N LYS A 37 6.92 -8.88 29.06
CA LYS A 37 5.71 -9.66 28.76
C LYS A 37 4.89 -9.07 27.61
N ALA A 38 4.83 -7.76 27.51
CA ALA A 38 4.02 -7.05 26.53
C ALA A 38 4.58 -7.14 25.10
N ILE A 39 5.90 -7.05 24.94
CA ILE A 39 6.54 -6.96 23.63
C ILE A 39 6.37 -8.24 22.80
N PRO A 40 6.56 -9.46 23.34
CA PRO A 40 6.31 -10.68 22.56
C PRO A 40 4.86 -10.79 22.06
N VAL A 41 3.89 -10.32 22.86
CA VAL A 41 2.48 -10.27 22.48
C VAL A 41 2.25 -9.27 21.35
N LEU A 42 2.88 -8.09 21.44
CA LEU A 42 2.83 -7.06 20.41
C LEU A 42 3.47 -7.55 19.11
N GLN A 43 4.65 -8.17 19.15
CA GLN A 43 5.34 -8.74 18.00
C GLN A 43 4.50 -9.83 17.31
N ALA A 44 3.90 -10.74 18.09
CA ALA A 44 3.01 -11.77 17.55
C ALA A 44 1.72 -11.18 16.94
N CYS A 45 1.24 -10.05 17.46
CA CYS A 45 0.14 -9.30 16.85
C CYS A 45 0.57 -8.67 15.53
N ALA A 46 1.69 -7.94 15.51
CA ALA A 46 2.24 -7.29 14.33
C ALA A 46 2.51 -8.31 13.20
N HIS A 47 3.07 -9.49 13.52
CA HIS A 47 3.28 -10.54 12.54
C HIS A 47 1.97 -11.08 11.94
N ARG A 48 0.92 -11.22 12.77
CA ARG A 48 -0.42 -11.62 12.29
C ARG A 48 -1.04 -10.55 11.39
N VAL A 49 -0.92 -9.27 11.76
CA VAL A 49 -1.42 -8.13 10.95
C VAL A 49 -0.68 -8.07 9.63
N ALA A 50 0.65 -8.12 9.60
CA ALA A 50 1.45 -8.09 8.38
C ALA A 50 1.11 -9.27 7.44
N LYS A 51 0.82 -10.45 7.99
CA LYS A 51 0.37 -11.60 7.19
C LYS A 51 -1.04 -11.42 6.63
N ALA A 52 -1.94 -10.79 7.37
CA ALA A 52 -3.34 -10.59 6.96
C ALA A 52 -3.52 -9.39 6.01
N ASN A 53 -2.71 -8.35 6.18
CA ASN A 53 -2.66 -7.17 5.36
C ASN A 53 -1.19 -6.90 4.97
N PRO A 54 -0.74 -7.40 3.81
CA PRO A 54 0.65 -7.26 3.37
C PRO A 54 1.01 -5.84 2.92
N ILE A 55 0.04 -4.91 2.90
CA ILE A 55 0.29 -3.49 2.67
C ILE A 55 0.32 -2.80 4.03
N ASP A 56 1.50 -2.34 4.42
CA ASP A 56 1.61 -1.37 5.50
C ASP A 56 1.18 0.01 4.94
N PRO A 57 0.08 0.61 5.45
CA PRO A 57 -0.39 1.91 4.97
C PRO A 57 0.57 3.07 5.30
N PHE A 58 1.59 2.84 6.13
CA PHE A 58 2.65 3.79 6.43
C PHE A 58 3.95 3.49 5.66
N ASP A 59 4.04 2.34 4.98
CA ASP A 59 5.15 2.05 4.06
C ASP A 59 4.92 2.82 2.76
N ASP A 60 5.48 4.03 2.72
CA ASP A 60 5.55 4.85 1.50
C ASP A 60 6.63 4.33 0.52
N GLY A 61 7.24 3.19 0.81
CA GLY A 61 8.33 2.58 0.05
C GLY A 61 9.72 3.08 0.46
N SER A 62 9.84 3.94 1.47
CA SER A 62 11.13 4.45 1.95
C SER A 62 11.80 3.58 3.03
N ASP A 63 11.04 2.69 3.66
CA ASP A 63 11.49 1.80 4.75
C ASP A 63 11.80 0.36 4.31
N ALA A 64 11.51 0.02 3.05
CA ALA A 64 12.08 -1.17 2.44
C ALA A 64 13.60 -1.12 2.63
N PRO A 65 14.25 -2.20 3.11
CA PRO A 65 15.71 -2.22 3.22
C PRO A 65 16.27 -1.76 1.88
N ASN A 66 17.26 -0.86 1.91
CA ASN A 66 18.07 -0.49 0.76
C ASN A 66 18.74 -1.76 0.19
N THR A 67 17.97 -2.63 -0.45
CA THR A 67 18.45 -3.78 -1.21
C THR A 67 18.98 -3.32 -2.57
N GLY A 68 19.33 -2.03 -2.72
CA GLY A 68 19.23 -1.32 -3.99
C GLY A 68 17.74 -1.07 -4.29
N GLY A 69 17.40 0.12 -4.80
CA GLY A 69 16.01 0.51 -5.07
C GLY A 69 15.24 -0.48 -5.95
N LEU A 70 13.96 -0.17 -6.19
CA LEU A 70 13.13 -0.91 -7.16
C LEU A 70 13.94 -1.16 -8.44
N ALA A 71 14.33 -2.42 -8.69
CA ALA A 71 15.02 -2.77 -9.91
C ALA A 71 14.03 -2.84 -11.07
N LYS A 72 12.77 -3.23 -10.77
CA LYS A 72 11.66 -3.19 -11.73
C LYS A 72 10.37 -2.75 -11.03
N PRO A 73 9.70 -1.69 -11.51
CA PRO A 73 8.41 -1.28 -10.98
C PRO A 73 7.30 -2.26 -11.38
N VAL A 74 6.13 -2.10 -10.75
CA VAL A 74 4.90 -2.79 -11.15
C VAL A 74 4.60 -2.47 -12.61
N SER A 75 4.20 -3.48 -13.39
CA SER A 75 3.77 -3.29 -14.78
C SER A 75 2.48 -4.04 -15.09
N ALA A 76 1.57 -3.39 -15.81
CA ALA A 76 0.28 -3.96 -16.21
C ALA A 76 0.49 -5.15 -17.16
N ARG A 77 -0.23 -6.25 -16.93
CA ARG A 77 -0.36 -7.34 -17.90
C ARG A 77 -1.50 -6.97 -18.85
N GLY A 78 -1.16 -6.66 -20.10
CA GLY A 78 -2.10 -6.13 -21.09
C GLY A 78 -2.35 -4.63 -20.96
N SER A 79 -3.35 -4.11 -21.65
CA SER A 79 -3.67 -2.68 -21.65
C SER A 79 -4.59 -2.30 -20.48
N ALA A 80 -4.31 -1.18 -19.83
CA ALA A 80 -5.17 -0.65 -18.76
C ALA A 80 -6.59 -0.33 -19.26
N GLY A 81 -6.72 0.07 -20.54
CA GLY A 81 -8.01 0.30 -21.20
C GLY A 81 -8.85 -0.97 -21.45
N ALA A 82 -8.31 -2.17 -21.21
CA ALA A 82 -9.10 -3.41 -21.28
C ALA A 82 -9.82 -3.73 -19.95
N TRP A 83 -9.49 -3.03 -18.86
CA TRP A 83 -10.12 -3.29 -17.56
C TRP A 83 -11.48 -2.61 -17.44
N VAL A 84 -11.65 -1.48 -18.11
CA VAL A 84 -12.90 -0.73 -18.21
C VAL A 84 -13.20 -0.52 -19.68
N THR A 85 -14.31 -1.07 -20.14
CA THR A 85 -14.75 -1.01 -21.54
C THR A 85 -16.08 -0.27 -21.65
N ASP A 86 -16.44 0.10 -22.88
CA ASP A 86 -17.71 0.77 -23.18
C ASP A 86 -18.93 -0.06 -22.74
N ASP A 87 -18.82 -1.40 -22.75
CA ASP A 87 -19.88 -2.30 -22.27
C ASP A 87 -20.13 -2.20 -20.76
N ASP A 88 -19.20 -1.63 -19.99
CA ASP A 88 -19.34 -1.47 -18.55
C ASP A 88 -19.96 -0.12 -18.15
N TYR A 89 -20.36 0.69 -19.13
CA TYR A 89 -20.90 2.02 -18.88
C TYR A 89 -22.21 1.92 -18.09
N PRO A 90 -22.31 2.50 -16.87
CA PRO A 90 -23.54 2.43 -16.09
C PRO A 90 -24.71 3.10 -16.80
N ALA A 91 -25.81 2.36 -17.03
CA ALA A 91 -26.98 2.87 -17.73
C ALA A 91 -27.57 4.16 -17.10
N ALA A 92 -27.43 4.34 -15.79
CA ALA A 92 -27.85 5.56 -15.10
C ALA A 92 -26.93 6.76 -15.41
N ALA A 93 -25.62 6.55 -15.49
CA ALA A 93 -24.67 7.59 -15.90
C ALA A 93 -24.87 7.96 -17.38
N LEU A 94 -25.16 6.97 -18.23
CA LEU A 94 -25.42 7.17 -19.65
C LEU A 94 -26.66 8.05 -19.88
N ARG A 95 -27.77 7.74 -19.19
CA ARG A 95 -29.00 8.56 -19.25
C ARG A 95 -28.83 9.97 -18.69
N ALA A 96 -27.85 10.16 -17.81
CA ALA A 96 -27.52 11.46 -17.23
C ALA A 96 -26.38 12.18 -18.00
N GLU A 97 -25.96 11.65 -19.15
CA GLU A 97 -24.91 12.19 -20.01
C GLU A 97 -23.59 12.46 -19.26
N GLN A 98 -23.27 11.63 -18.27
CA GLN A 98 -22.10 11.83 -17.41
C GLN A 98 -20.85 11.22 -18.05
N GLU A 99 -19.87 12.05 -18.40
CA GLU A 99 -18.55 11.61 -18.85
C GLU A 99 -17.46 12.17 -17.94
N GLY A 100 -16.23 11.67 -18.10
CA GLY A 100 -15.09 12.27 -17.40
C GLY A 100 -13.87 11.38 -17.34
N THR A 101 -12.75 11.97 -16.89
CA THR A 101 -11.49 11.25 -16.72
C THR A 101 -11.34 10.81 -15.27
N VAL A 102 -11.12 9.51 -15.07
CA VAL A 102 -10.81 8.93 -13.76
C VAL A 102 -9.31 8.73 -13.67
N GLY A 103 -8.67 9.41 -12.72
CA GLY A 103 -7.32 9.11 -12.26
C GLY A 103 -7.37 8.16 -11.06
N PHE A 104 -6.49 7.15 -11.03
CA PHE A 104 -6.47 6.18 -9.95
C PHE A 104 -5.05 5.72 -9.59
N LYS A 105 -4.91 5.30 -8.33
CA LYS A 105 -3.74 4.60 -7.78
C LYS A 105 -4.16 3.23 -7.27
N LEU A 106 -3.39 2.22 -7.61
CA LEU A 106 -3.59 0.84 -7.21
C LEU A 106 -2.46 0.39 -6.30
N ASP A 107 -2.81 -0.37 -5.28
CA ASP A 107 -1.83 -1.14 -4.52
C ASP A 107 -1.86 -2.59 -5.02
N VAL A 108 -0.70 -3.08 -5.42
CA VAL A 108 -0.52 -4.39 -6.07
C VAL A 108 0.37 -5.26 -5.17
N ASP A 109 -0.08 -6.46 -4.86
CA ASP A 109 0.68 -7.40 -4.03
C ASP A 109 1.84 -8.08 -4.79
N ALA A 110 2.65 -8.84 -4.06
CA ALA A 110 3.76 -9.61 -4.63
C ALA A 110 3.30 -10.75 -5.58
N ALA A 111 2.01 -11.08 -5.63
CA ALA A 111 1.43 -12.02 -6.60
C ALA A 111 0.97 -11.31 -7.90
N GLY A 112 0.86 -9.98 -7.88
CA GLY A 112 0.39 -9.17 -9.00
C GLY A 112 -1.12 -8.94 -9.01
N ALA A 113 -1.80 -9.13 -7.87
CA ALA A 113 -3.22 -8.83 -7.68
C ALA A 113 -3.41 -7.43 -7.08
N VAL A 114 -4.53 -6.78 -7.43
CA VAL A 114 -4.89 -5.47 -6.89
C VAL A 114 -5.58 -5.65 -5.54
N LEU A 115 -5.00 -5.09 -4.49
CA LEU A 115 -5.57 -5.08 -3.14
C LEU A 115 -6.46 -3.85 -2.94
N ASN A 116 -5.94 -2.67 -3.30
CA ASN A 116 -6.66 -1.40 -3.16
C ASN A 116 -6.71 -0.63 -4.48
N CYS A 117 -7.75 0.20 -4.60
CA CYS A 117 -7.94 1.15 -5.69
C CYS A 117 -8.42 2.45 -5.06
N ALA A 118 -7.65 3.51 -5.24
CA ALA A 118 -7.95 4.85 -4.76
C ALA A 118 -8.11 5.78 -5.95
N ILE A 119 -9.19 6.55 -5.97
CA ILE A 119 -9.44 7.57 -6.99
C ILE A 119 -8.60 8.80 -6.64
N THR A 120 -7.66 9.16 -7.51
CA THR A 120 -6.78 10.33 -7.35
C THR A 120 -7.31 11.54 -8.13
N THR A 121 -8.18 11.31 -9.12
CA THR A 121 -8.92 12.35 -9.83
C THR A 121 -10.30 11.80 -10.18
N SER A 122 -11.35 12.45 -9.67
CA SER A 122 -12.72 12.08 -9.96
C SER A 122 -13.10 12.43 -11.40
N SER A 123 -13.93 11.59 -12.02
CA SER A 123 -14.59 11.91 -13.30
C SER A 123 -15.61 13.05 -13.20
N GLY A 124 -16.00 13.45 -12.00
CA GLY A 124 -17.17 14.30 -11.77
C GLY A 124 -18.46 13.51 -11.53
N SER A 125 -18.41 12.17 -11.62
CA SER A 125 -19.52 11.28 -11.25
C SER A 125 -19.05 10.19 -10.29
N ALA A 126 -19.61 10.19 -9.07
CA ALA A 126 -19.33 9.15 -8.08
C ALA A 126 -19.69 7.74 -8.58
N LEU A 127 -20.73 7.62 -9.43
CA LEU A 127 -21.13 6.34 -10.00
C LEU A 127 -20.07 5.79 -10.96
N LEU A 128 -19.51 6.65 -11.83
CA LEU A 128 -18.44 6.28 -12.74
C LEU A 128 -17.15 5.92 -11.99
N ASP A 129 -16.82 6.67 -10.95
CA ASP A 129 -15.62 6.46 -10.12
C ASP A 129 -15.68 5.12 -9.37
N VAL A 130 -16.80 4.83 -8.71
CA VAL A 130 -17.01 3.57 -7.98
C VAL A 130 -17.02 2.39 -8.94
N THR A 131 -17.69 2.53 -10.09
CA THR A 131 -17.72 1.49 -11.11
C THR A 131 -16.31 1.21 -11.64
N ALA A 132 -15.55 2.25 -11.96
CA ALA A 132 -14.17 2.14 -12.42
C ALA A 132 -13.31 1.32 -11.45
N CYS A 133 -13.25 1.71 -10.17
CA CYS A 133 -12.46 0.96 -9.19
C CYS A 133 -12.95 -0.49 -9.01
N SER A 134 -14.26 -0.74 -9.05
CA SER A 134 -14.79 -2.10 -8.97
C SER A 134 -14.33 -2.99 -10.13
N LEU A 135 -14.32 -2.45 -11.35
CA LEU A 135 -13.89 -3.18 -12.55
C LEU A 135 -12.39 -3.42 -12.54
N ILE A 136 -11.60 -2.39 -12.21
CA ILE A 136 -10.15 -2.46 -12.16
C ILE A 136 -9.71 -3.51 -11.13
N LYS A 137 -10.25 -3.49 -9.91
CA LYS A 137 -9.94 -4.52 -8.90
C LYS A 137 -10.22 -5.94 -9.40
N ARG A 138 -11.31 -6.13 -10.15
CA ARG A 138 -11.71 -7.44 -10.66
C ARG A 138 -10.83 -7.94 -11.80
N ARG A 139 -10.49 -7.07 -12.76
CA ARG A 139 -9.90 -7.45 -14.05
C ARG A 139 -8.41 -7.16 -14.18
N ALA A 140 -7.89 -6.15 -13.48
CA ALA A 140 -6.50 -5.77 -13.63
C ALA A 140 -5.55 -6.84 -13.08
N ARG A 141 -4.50 -7.13 -13.84
CA ARG A 141 -3.46 -8.11 -13.48
C ARG A 141 -2.11 -7.48 -13.74
N PHE A 142 -1.15 -7.75 -12.87
CA PHE A 142 0.15 -7.09 -12.89
C PHE A 142 1.30 -8.08 -12.83
N ASN A 143 2.43 -7.69 -13.40
CA ASN A 143 3.72 -8.19 -12.96
C ASN A 143 4.10 -7.39 -11.71
N PRO A 144 4.33 -8.05 -10.56
CA PRO A 144 4.69 -7.37 -9.32
C PRO A 144 6.04 -6.67 -9.46
N ALA A 145 6.28 -5.70 -8.59
CA ALA A 145 7.57 -5.05 -8.48
C ALA A 145 8.66 -6.06 -8.07
N GLN A 146 9.92 -5.75 -8.41
CA GLN A 146 11.08 -6.54 -8.00
C GLN A 146 12.12 -5.63 -7.37
N ASN A 147 12.69 -6.07 -6.24
CA ASN A 147 13.87 -5.44 -5.64
C ASN A 147 15.15 -5.83 -6.41
N ALA A 148 16.31 -5.27 -6.04
CA ALA A 148 17.55 -5.56 -6.76
C ALA A 148 18.06 -7.02 -6.62
N ALA A 149 17.55 -7.76 -5.63
CA ALA A 149 17.78 -9.20 -5.50
C ALA A 149 16.86 -10.05 -6.41
N GLY A 150 15.95 -9.43 -7.17
CA GLY A 150 14.99 -10.12 -8.03
C GLY A 150 13.78 -10.71 -7.29
N VAL A 151 13.62 -10.40 -6.00
CA VAL A 151 12.49 -10.86 -5.20
C VAL A 151 11.26 -10.02 -5.54
N LYS A 152 10.14 -10.71 -5.79
CA LYS A 152 8.84 -10.07 -6.03
C LYS A 152 8.32 -9.44 -4.75
N ILE A 153 7.98 -8.16 -4.83
CA ILE A 153 7.46 -7.36 -3.73
C ILE A 153 6.17 -6.64 -4.14
N ALA A 154 5.42 -6.18 -3.15
CA ALA A 154 4.30 -5.29 -3.40
C ALA A 154 4.78 -3.97 -4.03
N GLY A 155 3.87 -3.26 -4.67
CA GLY A 155 4.15 -1.94 -5.21
C GLY A 155 2.89 -1.23 -5.66
N THR A 156 3.06 -0.03 -6.19
CA THR A 156 1.94 0.80 -6.62
C THR A 156 1.92 0.98 -8.13
N PHE A 157 0.72 1.21 -8.67
CA PHE A 157 0.53 1.52 -10.09
C PHE A 157 -0.47 2.66 -10.23
N GLU A 158 -0.12 3.67 -11.02
CA GLU A 158 -0.97 4.82 -11.28
C GLU A 158 -1.29 4.93 -12.77
N SER A 159 -2.53 5.27 -13.06
CA SER A 159 -2.96 5.55 -14.43
C SER A 159 -4.22 6.38 -14.44
N ARG A 160 -4.70 6.67 -15.65
CA ARG A 160 -5.97 7.36 -15.89
C ARG A 160 -6.63 6.82 -17.14
N PHE A 161 -7.96 6.89 -17.17
CA PHE A 161 -8.73 6.64 -18.39
C PHE A 161 -9.93 7.58 -18.44
N THR A 162 -10.54 7.71 -19.61
CA THR A 162 -11.67 8.60 -19.84
C THR A 162 -12.90 7.79 -20.20
N TRP A 163 -13.99 7.96 -19.44
CA TRP A 163 -15.32 7.55 -19.84
C TRP A 163 -15.79 8.45 -20.98
N ARG A 164 -16.16 7.85 -22.10
CA ARG A 164 -16.81 8.52 -23.23
C ARG A 164 -18.09 7.76 -23.54
N ILE A 165 -19.17 8.48 -23.76
CA ILE A 165 -20.45 7.95 -24.21
C ILE A 165 -20.18 7.23 -25.53
N PRO A 166 -20.46 5.92 -25.61
CA PRO A 166 -20.36 5.18 -26.84
C PRO A 166 -21.29 5.81 -27.89
N ARG A 167 -20.79 6.01 -29.11
CA ARG A 167 -21.55 6.59 -30.23
C ARG A 167 -22.13 5.52 -31.15
#